data_AF-A0A0F5FFE7-F1
#
_entry.id   AF-A0A0F5FFE7-F1
#
_cell.length_a   1.000
_cell.length_b   1.000
_cell.length_c   1.000
_cell.angle_alpha   90.00
_cell.angle_beta   90.00
_cell.angle_gamma   90.00
#
_symmetry.space_group_name_H-M   'P 1'
#
loop_
_entity.id
_entity.type
_entity.pdbx_description
1 polymer ?
#
loop_
_entity_poly.entity_id
_entity_poly.type
_entity_poly.pdbx_seq_one_letter_code
_entity_poly.pdbx_strand_id
1 'polypeptide(L)'
;MIRRSPDESTQGVNDPDAAAFPMADKGRAELVLPMDGEANLREASAVNSNIPTGAIEISSLAIEVRSAAKELTLPVFGDADYPEDIRLRYRFLALRREKLHNNILKRTKIISALRAGMRGAGLTELSTPILPPSSPEAAPRLPVPATLH
;
A
#
# COMPACT_ATOMS: atom_id res chain seq x y z
N MET A 1 10.17 -11.43 -6.96
CA MET A 1 9.62 -11.23 -5.60
C MET A 1 8.21 -10.67 -5.73
N ILE A 2 7.22 -11.34 -5.15
CA ILE A 2 5.79 -11.00 -5.23
C ILE A 2 5.41 -10.35 -3.91
N ARG A 3 4.68 -9.23 -3.99
CA ARG A 3 4.38 -8.39 -2.83
C ARG A 3 2.86 -8.39 -2.62
N ARG A 4 2.41 -8.95 -1.49
CA ARG A 4 0.99 -8.90 -1.08
C ARG A 4 0.63 -7.57 -0.43
N SER A 5 1.57 -6.97 0.29
CA SER A 5 1.42 -5.65 0.94
C SER A 5 2.77 -4.95 1.00
N PRO A 6 2.83 -3.64 1.34
CA PRO A 6 4.11 -2.93 1.46
C PRO A 6 5.15 -3.66 2.32
N ASP A 7 4.70 -4.41 3.32
CA ASP A 7 5.59 -5.02 4.30
C ASP A 7 5.68 -6.55 4.15
N GLU A 8 4.89 -7.13 3.24
CA GLU A 8 4.81 -8.57 2.99
C GLU A 8 5.29 -8.87 1.56
N SER A 9 6.54 -9.29 1.47
CA SER A 9 7.11 -9.84 0.25
C SER A 9 7.35 -11.33 0.41
N THR A 10 7.13 -12.09 -0.66
CA THR A 10 7.44 -13.51 -0.77
C THR A 10 8.11 -13.76 -2.12
N GLN A 11 9.04 -14.70 -2.18
CA GLN A 11 9.63 -15.09 -3.46
C GLN A 11 8.70 -16.05 -4.19
N GLY A 12 8.42 -15.75 -5.45
CA GLY A 12 7.83 -16.71 -6.40
C GLY A 12 8.92 -17.23 -7.31
N VAL A 13 8.95 -18.54 -7.53
CA VAL A 13 9.88 -19.23 -8.44
C VAL A 13 9.08 -19.80 -9.60
N ASN A 14 9.56 -19.54 -10.81
CA ASN A 14 8.94 -20.01 -12.04
C ASN A 14 9.92 -20.96 -12.73
N ASP A 15 9.56 -22.23 -12.82
CA ASP A 15 10.28 -23.21 -13.63
C ASP A 15 10.02 -22.90 -15.13
N PRO A 16 11.04 -22.83 -15.99
CA PRO A 16 10.89 -22.70 -17.44
C PRO A 16 9.91 -23.68 -18.08
N ASP A 17 9.79 -24.88 -17.51
CA ASP A 17 8.91 -25.94 -18.01
C ASP A 17 7.47 -25.84 -17.47
N ALA A 18 7.21 -24.94 -16.52
CA ALA A 18 5.88 -24.76 -15.94
C ALA A 18 4.94 -23.97 -16.88
N ALA A 19 3.66 -24.34 -16.88
CA ALA A 19 2.62 -23.67 -17.66
C ALA A 19 2.47 -22.16 -17.35
N ALA A 20 2.86 -21.74 -16.14
CA ALA A 20 2.83 -20.34 -15.71
C ALA A 20 3.98 -19.49 -16.29
N PHE A 21 5.06 -20.10 -16.80
CA PHE A 21 6.28 -19.41 -17.21
C PHE A 21 6.06 -18.30 -18.26
N PRO A 22 5.27 -18.51 -19.34
CA PRO A 22 5.04 -17.46 -20.35
C PRO A 22 4.36 -16.19 -19.79
N MET A 23 3.59 -16.32 -18.70
CA MET A 23 2.98 -15.17 -18.03
C MET A 23 3.93 -14.54 -17.01
N ALA A 24 4.72 -15.34 -16.29
CA ALA A 24 5.78 -14.85 -15.41
C ALA A 24 6.83 -13.99 -16.16
N ASP A 25 7.24 -14.40 -17.36
CA ASP A 25 8.25 -13.70 -18.17
C ASP A 25 7.79 -12.28 -18.62
N LYS A 26 6.48 -12.09 -18.73
CA LYS A 26 5.87 -10.78 -18.99
C LYS A 26 5.85 -9.87 -17.76
N GLY A 27 6.20 -10.39 -16.59
CA GLY A 27 6.27 -9.64 -15.34
C GLY A 27 7.15 -8.40 -15.48
N ARG A 28 6.62 -7.25 -15.12
CA ARG A 28 7.36 -6.00 -14.94
C ARG A 28 7.10 -5.48 -13.52
N ALA A 29 7.84 -4.45 -13.12
CA ALA A 29 7.64 -3.85 -11.81
C ALA A 29 6.20 -3.35 -11.63
N GLU A 30 5.65 -3.57 -10.44
CA GLU A 30 4.35 -3.03 -10.01
C GLU A 30 3.10 -3.55 -10.78
N LEU A 31 3.20 -4.65 -11.51
CA LEU A 31 2.04 -5.36 -12.05
C LEU A 31 1.18 -5.97 -10.93
N VAL A 32 -0.13 -6.01 -11.15
CA VAL A 32 -1.06 -6.72 -10.26
C VAL A 32 -1.31 -8.10 -10.84
N LEU A 33 -0.66 -9.09 -10.24
CA LEU A 33 -0.64 -10.48 -10.67
C LEU A 33 -1.11 -11.38 -9.52
N PRO A 34 -2.37 -11.86 -9.49
CA PRO A 34 -2.69 -13.04 -8.70
C PRO A 34 -1.84 -14.22 -9.20
N MET A 35 -1.36 -15.01 -8.24
CA MET A 35 -0.59 -16.21 -8.50
C MET A 35 -1.07 -17.31 -7.56
N ASP A 36 -1.34 -18.47 -8.14
CA ASP A 36 -1.53 -19.72 -7.42
C ASP A 36 -0.24 -20.53 -7.49
N GLY A 37 0.13 -21.17 -6.38
CA GLY A 37 1.36 -21.93 -6.30
C GLY A 37 1.51 -22.68 -4.99
N GLU A 38 2.51 -23.55 -4.95
CA GLU A 38 2.83 -24.38 -3.79
C GLU A 38 3.94 -23.73 -2.97
N ALA A 39 3.74 -23.68 -1.65
CA ALA A 39 4.74 -23.14 -0.73
C ALA A 39 5.80 -24.21 -0.42
N ASN A 40 7.05 -23.91 -0.74
CA ASN A 40 8.19 -24.79 -0.55
C ASN A 40 9.21 -24.15 0.40
N LEU A 41 9.93 -24.99 1.14
CA LEU A 41 11.09 -24.53 1.90
C LEU A 41 12.21 -24.18 0.92
N ARG A 42 12.91 -23.09 1.19
CA ARG A 42 14.14 -22.78 0.46
C ARG A 42 15.26 -23.70 0.89
N GLU A 43 16.15 -23.98 -0.05
CA GLU A 43 17.46 -24.55 0.26
C GLU A 43 18.18 -23.70 1.31
N ALA A 44 18.95 -24.35 2.20
CA ALA A 44 19.60 -23.68 3.33
C ALA A 44 20.49 -22.51 2.90
N SER A 45 21.10 -22.58 1.71
CA SER A 45 21.94 -21.53 1.12
C SER A 45 21.15 -20.34 0.53
N ALA A 46 19.85 -20.52 0.26
CA ALA A 46 18.96 -19.54 -0.37
C ALA A 46 17.99 -18.87 0.63
N VAL A 47 18.08 -19.22 1.92
CA VAL A 47 17.30 -18.60 3.00
C VAL A 47 17.69 -17.13 3.15
N ASN A 48 16.69 -16.25 3.13
CA ASN A 48 16.89 -14.81 3.30
C ASN A 48 16.38 -14.33 4.67
N SER A 49 17.25 -14.17 5.66
CA SER A 49 16.87 -13.72 7.01
C SER A 49 16.36 -12.28 7.10
N ASN A 50 16.47 -11.48 6.03
CA ASN A 50 16.04 -10.08 6.02
C ASN A 50 14.53 -9.90 5.79
N ILE A 51 13.82 -10.95 5.38
CA ILE A 51 12.37 -10.91 5.18
C ILE A 51 11.68 -12.03 5.99
N PRO A 52 10.47 -11.80 6.55
CA PRO A 52 9.78 -12.79 7.38
C PRO A 52 9.49 -14.13 6.65
N THR A 53 9.31 -14.08 5.34
CA THR A 53 9.01 -15.24 4.48
C THR A 53 10.27 -15.85 3.87
N GLY A 54 11.46 -15.45 4.31
CA GLY A 54 12.70 -15.76 3.61
C GLY A 54 13.16 -17.21 3.73
N ALA A 55 12.53 -18.00 4.59
CA ALA A 55 12.72 -19.46 4.65
C ALA A 55 11.87 -20.22 3.64
N ILE A 56 10.89 -19.56 3.01
CA ILE A 56 9.96 -20.18 2.06
C ILE A 56 9.97 -19.45 0.71
N GLU A 57 9.50 -20.15 -0.30
CA GLU A 57 9.20 -19.62 -1.62
C GLU A 57 7.95 -20.30 -2.17
N ILE A 58 7.39 -19.72 -3.23
CA ILE A 58 6.19 -20.26 -3.88
C ILE A 58 6.56 -20.70 -5.30
N SER A 59 6.40 -21.97 -5.61
CA SER A 59 6.50 -22.49 -6.97
C SER A 59 5.23 -22.18 -7.73
N SER A 60 5.32 -21.37 -8.78
CA SER A 60 4.16 -20.86 -9.51
C SER A 60 3.49 -21.95 -10.34
N LEU A 61 2.20 -22.18 -10.09
CA LEU A 61 1.38 -23.09 -10.88
C LEU A 61 0.53 -22.35 -11.92
N ALA A 62 -0.03 -21.20 -11.54
CA ALA A 62 -0.81 -20.35 -12.43
C ALA A 62 -0.58 -18.87 -12.11
N ILE A 63 -0.49 -18.05 -13.16
CA ILE A 63 -0.36 -16.59 -13.06
C ILE A 63 -1.34 -15.95 -14.04
N GLU A 64 -2.09 -14.97 -13.55
CA GLU A 64 -2.99 -14.15 -14.37
C GLU A 64 -2.57 -12.68 -14.26
N VAL A 65 -2.56 -11.95 -15.38
CA VAL A 65 -2.33 -10.50 -15.37
C VAL A 65 -3.66 -9.78 -15.20
N ARG A 66 -3.96 -9.29 -13.99
CA ARG A 66 -5.17 -8.49 -13.74
C ARG A 66 -5.02 -7.04 -14.13
N SER A 67 -3.82 -6.48 -13.95
CA SER A 67 -3.54 -5.10 -14.34
C SER A 67 -2.08 -4.94 -14.73
N ALA A 68 -1.88 -4.40 -15.94
CA ALA A 68 -0.56 -4.02 -16.42
C ALA A 68 -0.15 -2.67 -15.84
N ALA A 69 1.13 -2.53 -15.46
CA ALA A 69 1.72 -1.25 -15.11
C ALA A 69 2.56 -0.73 -16.28
N LYS A 70 2.43 0.58 -16.56
CA LYS A 70 3.39 1.30 -17.41
C LYS A 70 4.67 1.54 -16.63
N GLU A 71 5.73 1.93 -17.34
CA GLU A 71 6.95 2.40 -16.70
C GLU A 71 6.63 3.56 -15.74
N LEU A 72 7.17 3.48 -14.51
CA LEU A 72 6.82 4.38 -13.44
C LEU A 72 7.81 5.53 -13.34
N THR A 73 7.30 6.76 -13.44
CA THR A 73 8.07 7.98 -13.15
C THR A 73 8.54 8.03 -11.69
N LEU A 74 7.78 7.41 -10.78
CA LEU A 74 8.11 7.26 -9.36
C LEU A 74 8.12 5.76 -9.00
N PRO A 75 9.27 5.08 -9.12
CA PRO A 75 9.48 3.74 -8.59
C PRO A 75 9.02 3.63 -7.13
N VAL A 76 8.30 2.55 -6.83
CA VAL A 76 7.78 2.29 -5.47
C VAL A 76 8.85 1.64 -4.59
N PHE A 77 9.79 0.91 -5.19
CA PHE A 77 10.92 0.29 -4.50
C PHE A 77 12.12 1.25 -4.42
N GLY A 78 12.85 1.17 -3.31
CA GLY A 78 14.07 1.94 -3.06
C GLY A 78 13.88 3.24 -2.27
N ASP A 79 15.03 3.81 -1.87
CA ASP A 79 15.12 4.95 -0.97
C ASP A 79 15.42 6.28 -1.67
N ALA A 80 15.41 6.29 -3.02
CA ALA A 80 15.64 7.51 -3.78
C ALA A 80 14.63 8.59 -3.39
N ASP A 81 15.13 9.78 -3.06
CA ASP A 81 14.28 10.92 -2.76
C ASP A 81 13.86 11.60 -4.06
N TYR A 82 12.60 12.00 -4.14
CA TYR A 82 12.02 12.61 -5.32
C TYR A 82 11.47 13.99 -4.95
N PRO A 83 11.50 14.95 -5.89
CA PRO A 83 10.88 16.25 -5.69
C PRO A 83 9.43 16.17 -5.20
N GLU A 84 9.05 17.11 -4.35
CA GLU A 84 7.73 17.11 -3.70
C GLU A 84 6.58 17.20 -4.72
N ASP A 85 6.74 18.01 -5.76
CA ASP A 85 5.76 18.17 -6.84
C ASP A 85 5.47 16.84 -7.57
N ILE A 86 6.50 16.03 -7.84
CA ILE A 86 6.35 14.68 -8.41
C ILE A 86 5.64 13.75 -7.44
N ARG A 87 6.03 13.77 -6.15
CA ARG A 87 5.39 12.95 -5.12
C ARG A 87 3.93 13.32 -4.86
N LEU A 88 3.57 14.59 -5.00
CA LEU A 88 2.19 15.05 -4.84
C LEU A 88 1.38 14.74 -6.09
N ARG A 89 1.94 14.91 -7.29
CA ARG A 89 1.30 14.54 -8.56
C ARG A 89 1.01 13.04 -8.62
N TYR A 90 1.97 12.21 -8.24
CA TYR A 90 1.86 10.76 -8.22
C TYR A 90 1.70 10.23 -6.78
N ARG A 91 0.87 10.91 -5.97
CA ARG A 91 0.69 10.56 -4.55
C ARG A 91 0.22 9.13 -4.34
N PHE A 92 -0.56 8.58 -5.27
CA PHE A 92 -0.99 7.18 -5.25
C PHE A 92 0.18 6.18 -5.33
N LEU A 93 1.26 6.49 -6.06
CA LEU A 93 2.49 5.69 -6.06
C LEU A 93 3.30 5.95 -4.79
N ALA A 94 3.44 7.22 -4.39
CA ALA A 94 4.17 7.58 -3.18
C ALA A 94 3.60 6.89 -1.92
N LEU A 95 2.26 6.74 -1.83
CA LEU A 95 1.58 6.06 -0.72
C LEU A 95 1.89 4.56 -0.61
N ARG A 96 2.39 3.94 -1.70
CA ARG A 96 2.81 2.53 -1.72
C ARG A 96 4.26 2.33 -1.24
N ARG A 97 5.01 3.42 -1.10
CA ARG A 97 6.38 3.39 -0.56
C ARG A 97 6.34 3.19 0.95
N GLU A 98 7.22 2.33 1.44
CA GLU A 98 7.22 1.83 2.82
C GLU A 98 7.17 2.95 3.87
N LYS A 99 8.07 3.93 3.79
CA LYS A 99 8.12 5.05 4.75
C LYS A 99 6.78 5.78 4.87
N LEU A 100 6.15 6.10 3.75
CA LEU A 100 4.89 6.85 3.78
C LEU A 100 3.71 5.95 4.17
N HIS A 101 3.69 4.71 3.69
CA HIS A 101 2.70 3.71 4.11
C HIS A 101 2.69 3.53 5.63
N ASN A 102 3.88 3.31 6.22
CA ASN A 102 4.08 3.16 7.65
C ASN A 102 3.65 4.40 8.44
N ASN A 103 3.89 5.60 7.92
CA ASN A 103 3.41 6.83 8.55
C ASN A 103 1.88 6.91 8.60
N ILE A 104 1.19 6.54 7.51
CA ILE A 104 -0.28 6.54 7.46
C ILE A 104 -0.86 5.47 8.39
N LEU A 105 -0.30 4.25 8.39
CA LEU A 105 -0.72 3.19 9.30
C LEU A 105 -0.48 3.59 10.77
N LYS A 106 0.68 4.18 11.08
CA LYS A 106 1.00 4.65 12.43
C LYS A 106 0.02 5.73 12.90
N ARG A 107 -0.29 6.72 12.05
CA ARG A 107 -1.31 7.73 12.34
C ARG A 107 -2.67 7.09 12.65
N THR A 108 -3.07 6.10 11.86
CA THR A 108 -4.33 5.37 12.05
C THR A 108 -4.37 4.61 13.38
N LYS A 109 -3.27 3.91 13.73
CA LYS A 109 -3.12 3.20 15.01
C LYS A 109 -3.21 4.16 16.20
N ILE A 110 -2.56 5.32 16.11
CA ILE A 110 -2.61 6.37 17.15
C ILE A 110 -4.04 6.88 17.35
N ILE A 111 -4.73 7.26 16.27
CA ILE A 111 -6.12 7.75 16.35
C ILE A 111 -7.04 6.68 16.94
N SER A 112 -6.85 5.41 16.54
CA SER A 112 -7.65 4.29 17.04
C SER A 112 -7.45 4.08 18.55
N ALA A 113 -6.20 4.13 19.02
CA ALA A 113 -5.87 4.01 20.43
C ALA A 113 -6.44 5.16 21.27
N LEU A 114 -6.32 6.41 20.78
CA LEU A 114 -6.90 7.58 21.44
C LEU A 114 -8.42 7.46 21.59
N ARG A 115 -9.12 7.10 20.50
CA ARG A 115 -10.57 6.88 20.52
C ARG A 115 -10.97 5.76 21.47
N ALA A 116 -10.21 4.67 21.51
CA ALA A 116 -10.47 3.57 22.45
C ALA A 116 -10.34 4.03 23.91
N GLY A 117 -9.31 4.82 24.23
CA GLY A 117 -9.13 5.41 25.55
C GLY A 117 -10.27 6.37 25.94
N MET A 118 -10.68 7.26 25.03
CA MET A 118 -11.80 8.17 25.28
C MET A 118 -13.12 7.43 25.54
N ARG A 119 -13.42 6.39 24.74
CA ARG A 119 -14.60 5.55 24.97
C ARG A 119 -14.53 4.81 26.30
N GLY A 120 -13.35 4.30 26.67
CA GLY A 120 -13.13 3.64 27.96
C GLY A 120 -13.34 4.56 29.17
N ALA A 121 -13.12 5.86 28.99
CA ALA A 121 -13.40 6.90 29.99
C ALA A 121 -14.87 7.40 29.96
N GLY A 122 -15.75 6.81 29.15
CA GLY A 122 -17.15 7.18 29.06
C GLY A 122 -17.45 8.40 28.16
N LEU A 123 -16.50 8.85 27.35
CA LEU A 123 -16.75 9.92 26.38
C LEU A 123 -17.48 9.40 25.14
N THR A 124 -18.51 10.14 24.73
CA THR A 124 -19.27 9.87 23.50
C THR A 124 -18.67 10.61 22.31
N GLU A 125 -18.38 9.89 21.22
CA GLU A 125 -17.97 10.50 19.96
C GLU A 125 -19.20 11.10 19.25
N LEU A 126 -19.25 12.43 19.12
CA LEU A 126 -20.33 13.16 18.46
C LEU A 126 -19.81 13.84 17.19
N SER A 127 -20.48 13.63 16.07
CA SER A 127 -20.18 14.34 14.82
C SER A 127 -20.85 15.71 14.80
N THR A 128 -20.09 16.77 14.53
CA THR A 128 -20.63 18.12 14.35
C THR A 128 -20.76 18.47 12.86
N PRO A 129 -21.71 19.34 12.46
CA PRO A 129 -21.84 19.79 11.07
C PRO A 129 -20.55 20.42 10.52
N ILE A 130 -20.21 20.13 9.27
CA ILE A 130 -18.98 20.62 8.60
C ILE A 130 -19.18 22.02 7.98
N LEU A 131 -20.42 22.40 7.69
CA LEU A 131 -20.80 23.67 7.07
C LEU A 131 -21.55 24.57 8.07
N PRO A 132 -20.87 25.13 9.10
CA PRO A 132 -21.51 26.04 10.03
C PRO A 132 -21.79 27.40 9.38
N PRO A 133 -22.73 28.18 9.92
CA PRO A 133 -22.94 29.57 9.50
C PRO A 133 -21.66 30.41 9.70
N SER A 134 -21.47 31.41 8.85
CA SER A 134 -20.35 32.33 8.96
C SER A 134 -20.42 33.14 10.26
N SER A 135 -19.30 33.22 10.98
CA SER A 135 -19.13 34.08 12.16
C SER A 135 -18.02 35.11 11.89
N PRO A 136 -18.21 36.41 12.22
CA PRO A 136 -17.20 37.44 12.02
C PRO A 136 -15.94 37.28 12.89
N GLU A 137 -16.05 36.57 14.02
CA GLU A 137 -14.96 36.39 14.99
C GLU A 137 -13.99 35.26 14.61
N ALA A 138 -14.41 34.38 13.70
CA ALA A 138 -13.63 33.22 13.30
C ALA A 138 -12.60 33.56 12.22
N ALA A 139 -11.53 32.76 12.15
CA ALA A 139 -10.60 32.78 11.03
C ALA A 139 -11.33 32.62 9.68
N PRO A 140 -10.79 33.20 8.58
CA PRO A 140 -11.41 33.13 7.26
C PRO A 140 -11.77 31.69 6.86
N ARG A 141 -13.02 31.50 6.40
CA ARG A 141 -13.55 30.19 5.99
C ARG A 141 -13.66 30.11 4.47
N LEU A 142 -13.50 28.90 3.93
CA LEU A 142 -13.78 28.61 2.53
C LEU A 142 -15.30 28.68 2.30
N PRO A 143 -15.81 29.63 1.49
CA PRO A 143 -17.24 29.72 1.22
C PRO A 143 -17.69 28.55 0.35
N VAL A 144 -18.82 27.94 0.71
CA VAL A 144 -19.49 26.92 -0.11
C VAL A 144 -20.83 27.49 -0.54
N PRO A 145 -21.04 27.75 -1.85
CA PRO A 145 -22.31 28.29 -2.33
C PRO A 145 -23.44 27.27 -2.12
N ALA A 146 -24.53 27.72 -1.51
CA ALA A 146 -25.75 26.94 -1.39
C ALA A 146 -26.69 27.27 -2.56
N THR A 147 -27.16 26.25 -3.27
CA THR A 147 -28.23 26.41 -4.26
C THR A 147 -29.56 26.57 -3.55
N LEU A 148 -30.25 27.69 -3.78
CA LEU A 148 -31.63 27.91 -3.34
C LEU A 148 -32.59 27.16 -4.30
N HIS A 149 -33.50 26.37 -3.74
CA HIS A 149 -34.69 25.85 -4.42
C HIS A 149 -35.91 26.64 -3.95
#